data_AF-A0A847GQT8-F1
#
_entry.id   AF-A0A847GQT8-F1
#
_cell.length_a   1.000
_cell.length_b   1.000
_cell.length_c   1.000
_cell.angle_alpha   90.00
_cell.angle_beta   90.00
_cell.angle_gamma   90.00
#
_symmetry.space_group_name_H-M   'P 1'
#
loop_
_entity.id
_entity.type
_entity.pdbx_description
1 polymer ?
#
loop_
_entity_poly.entity_id
_entity_poly.type
_entity_poly.pdbx_seq_one_letter_code
_entity_poly.pdbx_strand_id
1 'polypeptide(L)'
;MDAGLDWSSFRFGQIAFGERVVDASGSPTFHFEADTTVSYDDYPVRVVADFNPQTGLVTWQISSYDPLTGQAPRSPLAGFLPPNDEQHRGEGFVTYTIRPQAALATGVEIRNEASIVFDINPAIVTNETVHTIDAAAPRSQVADLPSQLNATSISVAWSGDDENGAGSGIAGYDVYVATDGGPYERWLANTAATSGQYPGLPGHEYAFYSVATDLVGHTEAAPAQPDAETTRPSVRMIDAASMS
;
A
#
# COMPACT_ATOMS: atom_id res chain seq x y z
N MET A 1 12.71 4.86 14.82
CA MET A 1 11.70 4.98 13.75
C MET A 1 12.24 5.88 12.66
N ASP A 2 11.81 5.67 11.42
CA ASP A 2 12.17 6.52 10.29
C ASP A 2 11.78 7.99 10.53
N ALA A 3 12.57 8.92 9.97
CA ALA A 3 12.32 10.35 10.03
C ALA A 3 11.19 10.80 9.08
N GLY A 4 10.84 10.00 8.06
CA GLY A 4 9.69 10.20 7.19
C GLY A 4 8.34 9.95 7.87
N LEU A 5 8.32 9.62 9.17
CA LEU A 5 7.09 9.44 9.94
C LEU A 5 6.73 10.71 10.73
N ASP A 6 5.43 11.00 10.84
CA ASP A 6 4.93 12.03 11.74
C ASP A 6 4.88 11.48 13.17
N TRP A 7 5.95 11.71 13.91
CA TRP A 7 6.10 11.27 15.30
C TRP A 7 5.02 11.84 16.23
N SER A 8 4.38 12.98 15.90
CA SER A 8 3.27 13.51 16.70
C SER A 8 1.99 12.65 16.61
N SER A 9 1.86 11.89 15.52
CA SER A 9 0.75 10.99 15.26
C SER A 9 0.90 9.62 15.91
N PHE A 10 2.05 9.32 16.52
CA PHE A 10 2.31 8.03 17.15
C PHE A 10 1.25 7.71 18.22
N ARG A 11 0.70 6.51 18.17
CA ARG A 11 -0.17 5.96 19.22
C ARG A 11 0.27 4.54 19.52
N PHE A 12 0.37 4.21 20.80
CA PHE A 12 0.53 2.83 21.23
C PHE A 12 -0.70 2.01 20.79
N GLY A 13 -0.49 0.70 20.65
CA GLY A 13 -1.55 -0.27 20.41
C GLY A 13 -1.63 -1.25 21.57
N GLN A 14 -1.70 -2.53 21.22
CA GLN A 14 -1.77 -3.63 22.17
C GLN A 14 -0.38 -4.21 22.43
N ILE A 15 -0.20 -4.71 23.64
CA ILE A 15 0.98 -5.43 24.10
C ILE A 15 0.49 -6.79 24.60
N ALA A 16 1.02 -7.87 24.04
CA ALA A 16 0.61 -9.22 24.41
C ALA A 16 1.82 -10.08 24.78
N PHE A 17 1.61 -10.93 25.78
CA PHE A 17 2.55 -11.95 26.24
C PHE A 17 1.78 -13.03 27.01
N GLY A 18 2.12 -14.29 26.80
CA GLY A 18 1.39 -15.41 27.41
C GLY A 18 -0.11 -15.32 27.12
N GLU A 19 -0.96 -15.36 28.15
CA GLU A 19 -2.41 -15.20 28.04
C GLU A 19 -2.90 -13.74 28.18
N ARG A 20 -1.99 -12.77 28.31
CA ARG A 20 -2.31 -11.38 28.60
C ARG A 20 -2.24 -10.50 27.37
N VAL A 21 -3.23 -9.63 27.27
CA VAL A 21 -3.29 -8.52 26.32
C VAL A 21 -3.54 -7.26 27.12
N VAL A 22 -2.61 -6.31 27.02
CA VAL A 22 -2.66 -4.99 27.63
C VAL A 22 -2.90 -3.97 26.53
N ASP A 23 -3.97 -3.20 26.64
CA ASP A 23 -4.32 -2.16 25.67
C ASP A 23 -3.76 -0.80 26.12
N ALA A 24 -2.78 -0.29 25.37
CA ALA A 24 -2.17 1.02 25.59
C ALA A 24 -2.70 2.10 24.64
N SER A 25 -3.66 1.78 23.77
CA SER A 25 -4.16 2.69 22.72
C SER A 25 -4.87 3.94 23.24
N GLY A 26 -5.40 3.88 24.47
CA GLY A 26 -6.01 5.02 25.15
C GLY A 26 -5.03 6.01 25.76
N SER A 27 -3.71 5.77 25.74
CA SER A 27 -2.76 6.68 26.37
C SER A 27 -2.71 8.04 25.63
N PRO A 28 -2.99 9.17 26.32
CA PRO A 28 -2.93 10.49 25.71
C PRO A 28 -1.50 11.03 25.63
N THR A 29 -0.52 10.29 26.16
CA THR A 29 0.89 10.70 26.21
C THR A 29 1.77 9.69 25.50
N PHE A 30 3.02 10.07 25.23
CA PHE A 30 4.05 9.15 24.73
C PHE A 30 4.66 8.26 25.82
N HIS A 31 3.89 8.02 26.87
CA HIS A 31 4.23 7.13 27.97
C HIS A 31 2.99 6.30 28.33
N PHE A 32 3.19 5.04 28.65
CA PHE A 32 2.18 4.15 29.20
C PHE A 32 2.83 3.25 30.23
N GLU A 33 2.21 3.13 31.40
CA GLU A 33 2.63 2.22 32.45
C GLU A 33 1.41 1.50 33.01
N ALA A 34 1.51 0.18 33.14
CA ALA A 34 0.49 -0.64 33.78
C ALA A 34 1.14 -1.85 34.47
N ASP A 35 0.57 -2.23 35.61
CA ASP A 35 0.86 -3.51 36.25
C ASP A 35 -0.26 -4.50 35.92
N THR A 36 0.11 -5.74 35.60
CA THR A 36 -0.80 -6.86 35.36
C THR A 36 -0.23 -8.13 36.00
N THR A 37 -0.92 -9.25 35.85
CA THR A 37 -0.46 -10.56 36.34
C THR A 37 -0.60 -11.59 35.23
N VAL A 38 0.03 -12.75 35.37
CA VAL A 38 -0.25 -13.94 34.56
C VAL A 38 -0.86 -15.02 35.45
N SER A 39 -1.57 -15.99 34.90
CA SER A 39 -2.28 -17.02 35.69
C SER A 39 -1.36 -18.11 36.24
N TYR A 40 -0.15 -18.22 35.71
CA TYR A 40 0.80 -19.30 36.01
C TYR A 40 2.02 -18.85 36.83
N ASP A 41 2.09 -17.58 37.22
CA ASP A 41 3.17 -17.04 38.04
C ASP A 41 2.64 -15.99 39.02
N ASP A 42 3.17 -15.98 40.24
CA ASP A 42 2.70 -15.11 41.32
C ASP A 42 3.31 -13.69 41.26
N TYR A 43 4.38 -13.49 40.47
CA TYR A 43 5.02 -12.19 40.34
C TYR A 43 4.22 -11.27 39.39
N PRO A 44 3.81 -10.06 39.84
CA PRO A 44 3.21 -9.08 38.97
C PRO A 44 4.18 -8.68 37.85
N VAL A 45 3.59 -8.24 36.75
CA VAL A 45 4.27 -7.86 35.51
C VAL A 45 4.06 -6.37 35.30
N ARG A 46 5.14 -5.63 35.20
CA ARG A 46 5.13 -4.23 34.84
C ARG A 46 5.36 -4.08 33.35
N VAL A 47 4.47 -3.35 32.70
CA VAL A 47 4.55 -2.97 31.29
C VAL A 47 4.79 -1.48 31.23
N VAL A 48 5.94 -1.07 30.69
CA VAL A 48 6.27 0.32 30.42
C VAL A 48 6.47 0.47 28.92
N ALA A 49 5.78 1.42 28.31
CA ALA A 49 5.98 1.78 26.92
C ALA A 49 6.26 3.28 26.83
N ASP A 50 7.32 3.65 26.13
CA ASP A 50 7.76 5.02 25.97
C ASP A 50 8.05 5.31 24.50
N PHE A 51 7.72 6.52 24.07
CA PHE A 51 8.12 7.05 22.79
C PHE A 51 8.84 8.39 22.99
N ASN A 52 10.06 8.49 22.48
CA ASN A 52 10.85 9.72 22.51
C ASN A 52 10.69 10.47 21.18
N PRO A 53 9.87 11.54 21.12
CA PRO A 53 9.65 12.30 19.89
C PRO A 53 10.83 13.19 19.48
N GLN A 54 11.95 13.19 20.21
CA GLN A 54 13.18 13.87 19.79
C GLN A 54 14.10 12.93 19.02
N THR A 55 14.05 11.63 19.31
CA THR A 55 14.93 10.62 18.70
C THR A 55 14.20 9.62 17.82
N GLY A 56 12.86 9.58 17.88
CA GLY A 56 12.05 8.58 17.19
C GLY A 56 12.20 7.17 17.77
N LEU A 57 12.76 7.04 18.98
CA LEU A 57 12.91 5.75 19.65
C LEU A 57 11.63 5.42 20.40
N VAL A 58 11.04 4.26 20.08
CA VAL A 58 9.99 3.64 20.88
C VAL A 58 10.58 2.47 21.65
N THR A 59 10.22 2.33 22.92
CA THR A 59 10.66 1.24 23.78
C THR A 59 9.48 0.61 24.48
N TRP A 60 9.45 -0.72 24.51
CA TRP A 60 8.59 -1.49 25.40
C TRP A 60 9.48 -2.26 26.35
N GLN A 61 9.31 -2.02 27.64
CA GLN A 61 9.94 -2.76 28.71
C GLN A 61 8.86 -3.53 29.46
N ILE A 62 8.96 -4.85 29.44
CA ILE A 62 8.04 -5.76 30.12
C ILE A 62 8.87 -6.58 31.09
N SER A 63 8.57 -6.50 32.38
CA SER A 63 9.36 -7.15 33.42
C SER A 63 8.50 -7.59 34.59
N SER A 64 8.71 -8.83 35.05
CA SER A 64 8.17 -9.26 36.35
C SER A 64 8.95 -8.62 37.50
N TYR A 65 8.29 -8.36 38.63
CA TYR A 65 8.93 -7.82 39.82
C TYR A 65 8.39 -8.46 41.11
N ASP A 66 9.23 -8.56 42.13
CA ASP A 66 8.83 -8.92 43.48
C ASP A 66 8.19 -7.70 44.17
N PRO A 67 6.91 -7.76 44.60
CA PRO A 67 6.21 -6.61 45.17
C PRO A 67 6.77 -6.16 46.53
N LEU A 68 7.55 -6.99 47.23
CA LEU A 68 8.18 -6.62 48.49
C LEU A 68 9.50 -5.85 48.28
N THR A 69 10.24 -6.19 47.23
CA THR A 69 11.59 -5.64 47.00
C THR A 69 11.67 -4.68 45.81
N GLY A 70 10.68 -4.71 44.92
CA GLY A 70 10.67 -3.98 43.65
C GLY A 70 11.71 -4.45 42.63
N GLN A 71 12.38 -5.58 42.89
CA GLN A 71 13.43 -6.14 42.04
C GLN A 71 12.90 -7.29 41.18
N ALA A 72 13.63 -7.65 40.12
CA ALA A 72 13.30 -8.83 39.33
C ALA A 72 13.30 -10.12 40.18
N PRO A 73 12.43 -11.10 39.89
CA PRO A 73 12.45 -12.41 40.53
C PRO A 73 13.84 -13.06 40.44
N ARG A 74 14.29 -13.72 41.52
CA ARG A 74 15.60 -14.40 41.55
C ARG A 74 15.63 -15.70 40.75
N SER A 75 14.47 -16.29 40.49
CA SER A 75 14.35 -17.54 39.73
C SER A 75 14.28 -17.22 38.23
N PRO A 76 15.13 -17.83 37.38
CA PRO A 76 15.10 -17.61 35.93
C PRO A 76 13.90 -18.26 35.24
N LEU A 77 13.15 -19.11 35.95
CA LEU A 77 11.90 -19.72 35.45
C LEU A 77 10.65 -18.98 35.93
N ALA A 78 10.82 -17.94 36.75
CA ALA A 78 9.72 -17.13 37.25
C ALA A 78 9.51 -15.91 36.34
N GLY A 79 8.26 -15.59 36.05
CA GLY A 79 7.87 -14.37 35.37
C GLY A 79 6.78 -14.56 34.32
N PHE A 80 6.74 -13.62 33.37
CA PHE A 80 5.60 -13.40 32.49
C PHE A 80 5.67 -14.08 31.12
N LEU A 81 6.83 -14.64 30.74
CA LEU A 81 7.04 -15.22 29.41
C LEU A 81 7.73 -16.58 29.53
N PRO A 82 6.98 -17.69 29.60
CA PRO A 82 7.56 -19.02 29.66
C PRO A 82 8.20 -19.42 28.31
N PRO A 83 9.02 -20.49 28.28
CA PRO A 83 9.50 -21.06 27.02
C PRO A 83 8.34 -21.39 26.08
N ASN A 84 8.54 -21.19 24.77
CA ASN A 84 7.49 -21.47 23.80
C ASN A 84 7.23 -22.98 23.70
N ASP A 85 5.96 -23.37 23.63
CA ASP A 85 5.48 -24.75 23.55
C ASP A 85 4.42 -24.91 22.45
N GLU A 86 3.81 -26.09 22.35
CA GLU A 86 2.75 -26.36 21.36
C GLU A 86 1.51 -25.46 21.53
N GLN A 87 1.37 -24.79 22.68
CA GLN A 87 0.29 -23.85 22.96
C GLN A 87 0.73 -22.39 22.71
N HIS A 88 1.92 -22.18 22.13
CA HIS A 88 2.46 -20.88 21.75
C HIS A 88 2.61 -19.89 22.93
N ARG A 89 2.77 -20.40 24.16
CA ARG A 89 2.76 -19.57 25.39
C ARG A 89 3.97 -18.65 25.56
N GLY A 90 5.03 -18.87 24.80
CA GLY A 90 6.23 -18.02 24.79
C GLY A 90 6.18 -16.92 23.73
N GLU A 91 5.05 -16.76 23.05
CA GLU A 91 4.86 -15.72 22.04
C GLU A 91 4.31 -14.43 22.66
N GLY A 92 4.61 -13.33 21.97
CA GLY A 92 4.14 -12.01 22.34
C GLY A 92 4.26 -11.07 21.15
N PHE A 93 3.57 -9.94 21.25
CA PHE A 93 3.66 -8.89 20.25
C PHE A 93 3.46 -7.52 20.88
N VAL A 94 3.90 -6.50 20.15
CA VAL A 94 3.55 -5.11 20.40
C VAL A 94 3.01 -4.52 19.10
N THR A 95 1.98 -3.69 19.19
CA THR A 95 1.47 -2.92 18.06
C THR A 95 1.49 -1.43 18.36
N TYR A 96 1.57 -0.64 17.29
CA TYR A 96 1.45 0.81 17.33
C TYR A 96 0.88 1.29 16.00
N THR A 97 0.41 2.54 15.98
CA THR A 97 0.03 3.22 14.75
C THR A 97 0.79 4.53 14.64
N ILE A 98 1.15 4.90 13.42
CA ILE A 98 1.84 6.14 13.10
C ILE A 98 1.55 6.50 11.64
N ARG A 99 1.45 7.79 11.34
CA ARG A 99 1.23 8.29 9.98
C ARG A 99 2.57 8.63 9.32
N PRO A 100 2.68 8.49 7.99
CA PRO A 100 3.75 9.14 7.25
C PRO A 100 3.65 10.67 7.41
N GLN A 101 4.77 11.36 7.24
CA GLN A 101 4.75 12.81 7.11
C GLN A 101 3.89 13.22 5.91
N ALA A 102 3.28 14.40 6.00
CA ALA A 102 2.49 14.94 4.89
C ALA A 102 3.40 15.24 3.69
N ALA A 103 2.83 15.06 2.48
CA ALA A 103 3.46 15.43 1.22
C ALA A 103 4.84 14.78 0.94
N LEU A 104 5.05 13.54 1.41
CA LEU A 104 6.14 12.72 0.91
C LEU A 104 5.93 12.42 -0.58
N ALA A 105 7.00 12.51 -1.36
CA ALA A 105 6.96 12.20 -2.79
C ALA A 105 6.87 10.68 -3.02
N THR A 106 6.34 10.28 -4.18
CA THR A 106 6.40 8.90 -4.65
C THR A 106 7.84 8.38 -4.67
N GLY A 107 8.05 7.14 -4.28
CA GLY A 107 9.35 6.49 -4.19
C GLY A 107 10.11 6.72 -2.88
N VAL A 108 9.63 7.60 -1.99
CA VAL A 108 10.24 7.74 -0.65
C VAL A 108 10.02 6.45 0.14
N GLU A 109 11.10 5.84 0.60
CA GLU A 109 11.05 4.66 1.45
C GLU A 109 11.04 5.04 2.93
N ILE A 110 10.17 4.40 3.70
CA ILE A 110 10.09 4.44 5.16
C ILE A 110 10.60 3.10 5.66
N ARG A 111 11.71 3.11 6.40
CA ARG A 111 12.42 1.92 6.87
C ARG A 111 12.29 1.77 8.38
N ASN A 112 11.90 0.59 8.85
CA ASN A 112 11.77 0.31 10.27
C ASN A 112 12.50 -0.96 10.65
N GLU A 113 13.19 -0.90 11.78
CA GLU A 113 13.92 -2.00 12.37
C GLU A 113 13.64 -2.00 13.88
N ALA A 114 13.71 -3.17 14.50
CA ALA A 114 13.58 -3.32 15.93
C ALA A 114 14.70 -4.20 16.49
N SER A 115 14.90 -4.08 17.80
CA SER A 115 15.79 -4.95 18.55
C SER A 115 15.08 -5.47 19.79
N ILE A 116 15.22 -6.76 20.06
CA ILE A 116 14.58 -7.46 21.18
C ILE A 116 15.68 -7.98 22.10
N VAL A 117 15.58 -7.68 23.39
CA VAL A 117 16.50 -8.15 24.43
C VAL A 117 15.71 -8.98 25.43
N PHE A 118 16.15 -10.21 25.66
CA PHE A 118 15.61 -11.09 26.71
C PHE A 118 16.61 -11.19 27.86
N ASP A 119 16.20 -10.77 29.05
CA ASP A 119 17.02 -10.75 30.26
C ASP A 119 18.40 -10.13 30.03
N ILE A 120 19.47 -10.92 30.14
CA ILE A 120 20.86 -10.50 29.99
C ILE A 120 21.49 -10.97 28.67
N ASN A 121 20.67 -11.47 27.74
CA ASN A 121 21.15 -11.97 26.46
C ASN A 121 21.49 -10.80 25.50
N PRO A 122 22.36 -11.04 24.51
CA PRO A 122 22.57 -10.09 23.43
C PRO A 122 21.26 -9.75 22.72
N ALA A 123 21.20 -8.52 22.20
CA ALA A 123 20.06 -8.05 21.45
C ALA A 123 19.90 -8.83 20.13
N ILE A 124 18.68 -9.27 19.86
CA ILE A 124 18.27 -9.86 18.59
C ILE A 124 17.73 -8.75 17.73
N VAL A 125 18.39 -8.46 16.62
CA VAL A 125 17.94 -7.48 15.64
C VAL A 125 16.94 -8.15 14.70
N THR A 126 15.79 -7.51 14.49
CA THR A 126 14.75 -8.05 13.58
C THR A 126 15.12 -7.77 12.13
N ASN A 127 14.42 -8.38 11.19
CA ASN A 127 14.47 -7.92 9.81
C ASN A 127 13.97 -6.48 9.71
N GLU A 128 14.53 -5.73 8.77
CA GLU A 128 14.00 -4.43 8.38
C GLU A 128 12.69 -4.61 7.61
N THR A 129 11.74 -3.70 7.83
CA THR A 129 10.56 -3.53 6.97
C THR A 129 10.68 -2.23 6.20
N VAL A 130 10.26 -2.26 4.93
CA VAL A 130 10.31 -1.10 4.03
C VAL A 130 8.91 -0.84 3.49
N HIS A 131 8.45 0.40 3.60
CA HIS A 131 7.22 0.87 2.99
C HIS A 131 7.55 2.02 2.04
N THR A 132 7.19 1.88 0.77
CA THR A 132 7.42 2.93 -0.23
C THR A 132 6.16 3.77 -0.38
N ILE A 133 6.32 5.09 -0.33
CA ILE A 133 5.25 6.04 -0.59
C ILE A 133 4.92 6.03 -2.07
N ASP A 134 3.63 5.96 -2.35
CA ASP A 134 3.07 6.33 -3.63
C ASP A 134 2.02 7.41 -3.38
N ALA A 135 2.21 8.57 -4.00
CA ALA A 135 1.41 9.78 -3.81
C ALA A 135 0.98 10.42 -5.13
N ALA A 136 1.34 9.82 -6.27
CA ALA A 136 1.10 10.37 -7.60
C ALA A 136 0.11 9.49 -8.35
N ALA A 137 -0.69 10.09 -9.21
CA ALA A 137 -1.48 9.32 -10.16
C ALA A 137 -0.58 8.77 -11.27
N PRO A 138 -0.87 7.55 -11.79
CA PRO A 138 -0.15 7.04 -12.94
C PRO A 138 -0.48 7.88 -14.19
N ARG A 139 0.28 7.66 -15.26
CA ARG A 139 -0.03 8.17 -16.60
C ARG A 139 -0.25 7.04 -17.58
N SER A 140 -1.12 7.23 -18.56
CA SER A 140 -1.35 6.28 -19.64
C SER A 140 -1.55 6.97 -20.97
N GLN A 141 -1.45 6.19 -22.03
CA GLN A 141 -1.74 6.65 -23.37
C GLN A 141 -2.14 5.48 -24.26
N VAL A 142 -3.09 5.73 -25.16
CA VAL A 142 -3.30 4.89 -26.35
C VAL A 142 -2.16 5.13 -27.34
N ALA A 143 -1.64 4.07 -27.94
CA ALA A 143 -0.62 4.15 -28.97
C ALA A 143 -1.17 4.75 -30.27
N ASP A 144 -0.32 5.48 -30.99
CA ASP A 144 -0.67 6.10 -32.27
C ASP A 144 -1.36 5.12 -33.22
N LEU A 145 -2.45 5.59 -33.84
CA LEU A 145 -3.19 4.86 -34.86
C LEU A 145 -2.86 5.42 -36.25
N PRO A 146 -2.93 4.60 -37.31
CA PRO A 146 -2.92 5.11 -38.67
C PRO A 146 -4.10 6.07 -38.86
N SER A 147 -3.88 7.17 -39.59
CA SER A 147 -4.94 8.17 -39.83
C SER A 147 -6.17 7.58 -40.56
N GLN A 148 -5.99 6.50 -41.31
CA GLN A 148 -7.06 5.75 -41.96
C GLN A 148 -6.86 4.24 -41.82
N LEU A 149 -7.92 3.52 -41.46
CA LEU A 149 -7.91 2.07 -41.29
C LEU A 149 -8.92 1.38 -42.20
N ASN A 150 -8.40 0.63 -43.18
CA ASN A 150 -9.17 -0.26 -44.06
C ASN A 150 -9.27 -1.67 -43.48
N ALA A 151 -9.64 -1.77 -42.21
CA ALA A 151 -9.82 -3.04 -41.48
C ALA A 151 -11.25 -3.15 -40.94
N THR A 152 -11.70 -4.36 -40.59
CA THR A 152 -13.05 -4.61 -40.02
C THR A 152 -13.18 -4.15 -38.57
N SER A 153 -12.07 -3.97 -37.86
CA SER A 153 -11.98 -3.42 -36.50
C SER A 153 -10.76 -2.50 -36.38
N ILE A 154 -10.76 -1.68 -35.34
CA ILE A 154 -9.63 -0.82 -34.95
C ILE A 154 -8.87 -1.55 -33.85
N SER A 155 -7.61 -1.88 -34.10
CA SER A 155 -6.73 -2.48 -33.09
C SER A 155 -6.16 -1.37 -32.23
N VAL A 156 -6.66 -1.24 -31.01
CA VAL A 156 -6.26 -0.20 -30.05
C VAL A 156 -5.32 -0.84 -29.06
N ALA A 157 -4.14 -0.26 -28.86
CA ALA A 157 -3.18 -0.67 -27.84
C ALA A 157 -2.91 0.52 -26.92
N TRP A 158 -2.66 0.26 -25.65
CA TRP A 158 -2.35 1.29 -24.66
C TRP A 158 -1.31 0.78 -23.68
N SER A 159 -0.66 1.74 -23.03
CA SER A 159 0.33 1.48 -21.98
C SER A 159 0.26 2.58 -20.95
N GLY A 160 0.77 2.32 -19.76
CA GLY A 160 0.97 3.34 -18.76
C GLY A 160 2.28 3.18 -18.03
N ASP A 161 2.60 4.20 -17.27
CA ASP A 161 3.76 4.27 -16.39
C ASP A 161 3.32 4.89 -15.06
N ASP A 162 3.84 4.33 -13.98
CA ASP A 162 3.60 4.83 -12.63
C ASP A 162 4.94 5.29 -12.03
N GLU A 163 5.23 6.58 -12.21
CA GLU A 163 6.45 7.26 -11.77
C GLU A 163 7.76 6.51 -12.10
N ASN A 164 7.89 5.97 -13.31
CA ASN A 164 9.02 5.17 -13.80
C ASN A 164 9.32 3.93 -12.91
N GLY A 165 8.27 3.36 -12.31
CA GLY A 165 8.36 2.22 -11.40
C GLY A 165 8.65 2.60 -9.95
N ALA A 166 8.66 3.89 -9.60
CA ALA A 166 8.73 4.34 -8.22
C ALA A 166 7.39 4.29 -7.49
N GLY A 167 6.27 4.28 -8.23
CA GLY A 167 4.93 4.10 -7.68
C GLY A 167 4.58 2.64 -7.40
N SER A 168 3.35 2.40 -7.00
CA SER A 168 2.82 1.08 -6.63
C SER A 168 2.58 0.17 -7.82
N GLY A 169 2.51 0.72 -9.03
CA GLY A 169 2.20 0.04 -10.28
C GLY A 169 0.73 0.18 -10.66
N ILE A 170 0.42 -0.10 -11.92
CA ILE A 170 -0.92 0.09 -12.48
C ILE A 170 -1.84 -1.09 -12.15
N ALA A 171 -2.98 -0.80 -11.52
CA ALA A 171 -4.06 -1.76 -11.27
C ALA A 171 -4.86 -2.07 -12.54
N GLY A 172 -5.14 -1.05 -13.36
CA GLY A 172 -5.93 -1.21 -14.58
C GLY A 172 -6.14 0.08 -15.36
N TYR A 173 -6.80 -0.06 -16.51
CA TYR A 173 -7.11 1.03 -17.44
C TYR A 173 -8.62 1.13 -17.68
N ASP A 174 -9.14 2.35 -17.73
CA ASP A 174 -10.35 2.67 -18.45
C ASP A 174 -9.96 3.15 -19.86
N VAL A 175 -10.61 2.62 -20.90
CA VAL A 175 -10.37 3.03 -22.30
C VAL A 175 -11.63 3.67 -22.84
N TYR A 176 -11.48 4.89 -23.38
CA TYR A 176 -12.57 5.70 -23.88
C TYR A 176 -12.48 5.87 -25.38
N VAL A 177 -13.64 6.07 -26.00
CA VAL A 177 -13.77 6.33 -27.44
C VAL A 177 -14.82 7.41 -27.69
N ALA A 178 -14.52 8.35 -28.56
CA ALA A 178 -15.49 9.28 -29.14
C ALA A 178 -15.65 8.97 -30.63
N THR A 179 -16.87 9.16 -31.15
CA THR A 179 -17.17 8.99 -32.58
C THR A 179 -17.59 10.34 -33.16
N ASP A 180 -17.01 10.72 -34.30
CA ASP A 180 -17.32 11.95 -35.06
C ASP A 180 -17.31 13.24 -34.22
N GLY A 181 -16.34 13.38 -33.32
CA GLY A 181 -16.22 14.53 -32.42
C GLY A 181 -17.32 14.63 -31.35
N GLY A 182 -18.09 13.56 -31.15
CA GLY A 182 -19.08 13.42 -30.08
C GLY A 182 -18.45 13.28 -28.69
N PRO A 183 -19.27 13.08 -27.65
CA PRO A 183 -18.77 12.83 -26.31
C PRO A 183 -18.04 11.48 -26.23
N TYR A 184 -17.08 11.37 -25.31
CA TYR A 184 -16.40 10.12 -25.03
C TYR A 184 -17.30 9.16 -24.24
N GLU A 185 -17.32 7.91 -24.69
CA GLU A 185 -17.93 6.77 -24.00
C GLU A 185 -16.84 5.83 -23.50
N ARG A 186 -17.03 5.26 -22.31
CA ARG A 186 -16.10 4.25 -21.79
C ARG A 186 -16.33 2.93 -22.50
N TRP A 187 -15.39 2.53 -23.34
CA TRP A 187 -15.42 1.26 -24.05
C TRP A 187 -15.00 0.10 -23.16
N LEU A 188 -13.90 0.24 -22.41
CA LEU A 188 -13.41 -0.75 -21.46
C LEU A 188 -13.29 -0.13 -20.08
N ALA A 189 -13.69 -0.88 -19.05
CA ALA A 189 -13.65 -0.45 -17.66
C ALA A 189 -12.72 -1.34 -16.84
N ASN A 190 -11.77 -0.73 -16.13
CA ASN A 190 -10.80 -1.34 -15.24
C ASN A 190 -10.18 -2.63 -15.80
N THR A 191 -9.73 -2.56 -17.06
CA THR A 191 -9.12 -3.69 -17.75
C THR A 191 -7.63 -3.79 -17.42
N ALA A 192 -7.14 -4.99 -17.15
CA ALA A 192 -5.71 -5.28 -17.08
C ALA A 192 -5.09 -5.56 -18.46
N ALA A 193 -5.92 -5.66 -19.51
CA ALA A 193 -5.41 -5.79 -20.87
C ALA A 193 -4.70 -4.49 -21.30
N THR A 194 -3.77 -4.61 -22.23
CA THR A 194 -3.04 -3.49 -22.85
C THR A 194 -3.39 -3.31 -24.33
N SER A 195 -4.41 -4.03 -24.80
CA SER A 195 -4.95 -3.87 -26.15
C SER A 195 -6.37 -4.45 -26.27
N GLY A 196 -7.08 -4.02 -27.31
CA GLY A 196 -8.42 -4.49 -27.64
C GLY A 196 -8.77 -4.22 -29.11
N GLN A 197 -9.83 -4.86 -29.60
CA GLN A 197 -10.37 -4.63 -30.93
C GLN A 197 -11.69 -3.86 -30.85
N TYR A 198 -11.69 -2.60 -31.25
CA TYR A 198 -12.89 -1.77 -31.26
C TYR A 198 -13.66 -1.96 -32.59
N PRO A 199 -14.94 -2.38 -32.54
CA PRO A 199 -15.74 -2.63 -33.73
C PRO A 199 -16.33 -1.31 -34.28
N GLY A 200 -15.47 -0.37 -34.66
CA GLY A 200 -15.91 0.87 -35.33
C GLY A 200 -16.65 0.56 -36.63
N LEU A 201 -17.38 1.52 -37.18
CA LEU A 201 -18.13 1.44 -38.44
C LEU A 201 -17.42 2.23 -39.56
N PRO A 202 -17.55 1.83 -40.84
CA PRO A 202 -17.02 2.62 -41.95
C PRO A 202 -17.75 3.97 -42.07
N GLY A 203 -17.03 5.00 -42.53
CA GLY A 203 -17.54 6.37 -42.69
C GLY A 203 -17.41 7.27 -41.46
N HIS A 204 -16.74 6.81 -40.42
CA HIS A 204 -16.65 7.50 -39.13
C HIS A 204 -15.21 7.80 -38.71
N GLU A 205 -15.07 8.85 -37.92
CA GLU A 205 -13.85 9.21 -37.19
C GLU A 205 -13.94 8.77 -35.75
N TYR A 206 -12.83 8.23 -35.22
CA TYR A 206 -12.72 7.73 -33.87
C TYR A 206 -11.53 8.38 -33.17
N ALA A 207 -11.77 8.84 -31.96
CA ALA A 207 -10.75 9.38 -31.06
C ALA A 207 -10.72 8.54 -29.79
N PHE A 208 -9.53 8.16 -29.33
CA PHE A 208 -9.32 7.29 -28.18
C PHE A 208 -8.41 7.96 -27.15
N TYR A 209 -8.68 7.70 -25.88
CA TYR A 209 -7.71 7.90 -24.80
C TYR A 209 -7.85 6.81 -23.75
N SER A 210 -6.82 6.66 -22.92
CA SER A 210 -6.87 5.82 -21.72
C SER A 210 -6.74 6.63 -20.43
N VAL A 211 -7.21 6.06 -19.33
CA VAL A 211 -7.03 6.56 -17.97
C VAL A 211 -6.55 5.39 -17.12
N ALA A 212 -5.36 5.49 -16.52
CA ALA A 212 -4.85 4.48 -15.60
C ALA A 212 -5.29 4.72 -14.16
N THR A 213 -5.38 3.63 -13.38
CA THR A 213 -5.48 3.67 -11.91
C THR A 213 -4.39 2.77 -11.32
N ASP A 214 -3.71 3.22 -10.27
CA ASP A 214 -2.64 2.48 -9.59
C ASP A 214 -3.15 1.51 -8.50
N LEU A 215 -2.26 0.81 -7.80
CA LEU A 215 -2.61 -0.15 -6.74
C LEU A 215 -2.98 0.51 -5.40
N VAL A 216 -2.69 1.80 -5.21
CA VAL A 216 -3.06 2.57 -4.00
C VAL A 216 -4.32 3.41 -4.19
N GLY A 217 -4.89 3.42 -5.41
CA GLY A 217 -6.16 4.03 -5.76
C GLY A 217 -6.08 5.43 -6.35
N HIS A 218 -4.91 5.92 -6.77
CA HIS A 218 -4.84 7.13 -7.57
C HIS A 218 -5.22 6.86 -9.01
N THR A 219 -6.00 7.77 -9.58
CA THR A 219 -6.49 7.69 -10.96
C THR A 219 -5.97 8.88 -11.75
N GLU A 220 -5.47 8.59 -12.95
CA GLU A 220 -5.06 9.57 -13.93
C GLU A 220 -6.21 10.55 -14.26
N ALA A 221 -5.88 11.83 -14.46
CA ALA A 221 -6.86 12.78 -14.95
C ALA A 221 -7.14 12.52 -16.44
N ALA A 222 -8.41 12.56 -16.85
CA ALA A 222 -8.77 12.39 -18.26
C ALA A 222 -7.99 13.37 -19.16
N PRO A 223 -7.32 12.88 -20.23
CA PRO A 223 -6.60 13.73 -21.17
C PRO A 223 -7.48 14.82 -21.79
N ALA A 224 -6.92 16.02 -21.96
CA ALA A 224 -7.62 17.14 -22.59
C ALA A 224 -7.71 17.02 -24.13
N GLN A 225 -6.90 16.15 -24.72
CA GLN A 225 -6.86 15.81 -26.15
C GLN A 225 -6.85 14.28 -26.25
N PRO A 226 -7.33 13.69 -27.35
CA PRO A 226 -7.17 12.27 -27.58
C PRO A 226 -5.70 11.89 -27.60
N ASP A 227 -5.43 10.67 -27.14
CA ASP A 227 -4.12 10.05 -27.29
C ASP A 227 -3.91 9.62 -28.76
N ALA A 228 -4.96 9.11 -29.40
CA ALA A 228 -4.90 8.65 -30.80
C ALA A 228 -6.23 8.84 -31.54
N GLU A 229 -6.15 9.10 -32.84
CA GLU A 229 -7.30 9.26 -33.72
C GLU A 229 -7.15 8.45 -35.01
N THR A 230 -8.26 7.99 -35.58
CA THR A 230 -8.30 7.30 -36.86
C THR A 230 -9.65 7.48 -37.53
N THR A 231 -9.67 7.52 -38.86
CA THR A 231 -10.90 7.36 -39.65
C THR A 231 -11.02 5.93 -40.14
N ARG A 232 -12.22 5.35 -40.12
CA ARG A 232 -12.56 4.19 -40.95
C ARG A 232 -13.19 4.69 -42.24
N PRO A 233 -12.52 4.65 -43.40
CA PRO A 233 -13.11 5.16 -44.64
C PRO A 233 -14.36 4.39 -45.04
N SER A 234 -15.31 5.06 -45.69
CA SER A 234 -16.48 4.38 -46.27
C SER A 234 -16.05 3.34 -47.31
N VAL A 235 -16.77 2.22 -47.37
CA VAL A 235 -16.54 1.19 -48.40
C VAL A 235 -16.96 1.77 -49.75
N ARG A 236 -16.00 1.97 -50.66
CA ARG A 236 -16.32 2.29 -52.06
C ARG A 236 -16.78 1.01 -52.75
N MET A 237 -18.08 0.93 -53.06
CA MET A 237 -18.58 -0.05 -54.01
C MET A 237 -18.02 0.32 -55.39
N ILE A 238 -17.16 -0.53 -55.96
CA ILE A 238 -16.84 -0.44 -57.38
C ILE A 238 -18.00 -1.12 -58.10
N ASP A 239 -18.93 -0.33 -58.63
CA ASP A 239 -19.95 -0.86 -59.54
C ASP A 239 -19.21 -1.42 -60.76
N ALA A 240 -19.21 -2.74 -60.91
CA ALA A 240 -18.80 -3.39 -62.14
C ALA A 240 -19.81 -3.01 -63.21
N ALA A 241 -19.54 -1.91 -63.92
CA ALA A 241 -20.24 -1.57 -65.15
C ALA A 241 -20.07 -2.76 -66.10
N SER A 242 -21.20 -3.40 -66.39
CA SER A 242 -21.38 -4.45 -67.38
C SER A 242 -20.61 -4.12 -68.67
N MET A 243 -19.57 -4.92 -68.97
CA MET A 243 -19.11 -5.04 -70.34
C MET A 243 -20.04 -6.02 -71.06
N SER A 244 -20.87 -5.45 -71.94
CA SER A 244 -21.70 -6.12 -72.93
C SER A 244 -20.90 -6.95 -73.93
#